data_AF-A0AAD5ISQ4-F1
#
_entry.id   AF-A0AAD5ISQ4-F1
#
_cell.length_a   1.000
_cell.length_b   1.000
_cell.length_c   1.000
_cell.angle_alpha   90.00
_cell.angle_beta   90.00
_cell.angle_gamma   90.00
#
_symmetry.space_group_name_H-M   'P 1'
#
loop_
_entity.id
_entity.type
_entity.pdbx_description
1 polymer ?
#
loop_
_entity_poly.entity_id
_entity_poly.type
_entity_poly.pdbx_seq_one_letter_code
_entity_poly.pdbx_strand_id
1 'polypeptide(L)'
;MVHADPFHNYCVALVVPSYKVLENWAQEAGKAAKLDKFEIPAKIKLLPEPWTPESEPVTAALKIKREQLKAKFKDDLQKMYG
;
A
#
# COMPACT_ATOMS: atom_id res chain seq x y z
N MET A 1 -3.58 -17.33 4.19
CA MET A 1 -4.66 -18.32 4.43
C MET A 1 -5.67 -18.18 3.31
N VAL A 2 -5.90 -19.24 2.54
CA VAL A 2 -6.97 -19.27 1.54
C VAL A 2 -8.22 -19.82 2.22
N HIS A 3 -9.35 -19.15 2.02
CA HIS A 3 -10.65 -19.55 2.53
C HIS A 3 -11.61 -19.66 1.34
N ALA A 4 -12.31 -20.80 1.27
CA ALA A 4 -13.31 -21.08 0.26
C ALA A 4 -14.64 -21.34 0.97
N ASP A 5 -15.70 -20.70 0.51
CA ASP A 5 -17.03 -20.80 1.09
C ASP A 5 -17.99 -21.44 0.07
N PRO A 6 -18.72 -22.52 0.40
CA PRO A 6 -19.59 -23.23 -0.54
C PRO A 6 -20.76 -22.41 -1.09
N PHE A 7 -21.10 -21.30 -0.43
CA PHE A 7 -22.16 -20.39 -0.87
C PHE A 7 -21.64 -19.31 -1.85
N HIS A 8 -20.33 -19.27 -2.11
CA HIS A 8 -19.69 -18.35 -3.05
C HIS A 8 -18.93 -19.11 -4.14
N ASN A 9 -19.09 -18.68 -5.40
CA ASN A 9 -18.39 -19.30 -6.53
C ASN A 9 -16.93 -18.79 -6.69
N TYR A 10 -16.31 -18.32 -5.62
CA TYR A 10 -14.95 -17.80 -5.60
C TYR A 10 -14.26 -18.04 -4.26
N CYS A 11 -12.93 -18.16 -4.28
CA CYS A 11 -12.10 -18.27 -3.07
C CYS A 11 -11.56 -16.89 -2.68
N VAL A 12 -11.41 -16.64 -1.38
CA VAL A 12 -10.75 -15.44 -0.84
C VAL A 12 -9.44 -15.82 -0.15
N ALA A 13 -8.45 -14.92 -0.17
CA ALA A 13 -7.16 -15.17 0.45
C ALA A 13 -6.75 -13.99 1.35
N LEU A 14 -6.38 -14.30 2.59
CA LEU A 14 -5.68 -13.39 3.48
C LEU A 14 -4.17 -13.57 3.29
N VAL A 15 -3.50 -12.50 2.87
CA VAL A 15 -2.07 -12.49 2.57
C VAL A 15 -1.37 -11.48 3.48
N VAL A 16 -0.30 -11.90 4.13
CA VAL A 16 0.66 -11.01 4.81
C VAL A 16 1.94 -11.03 3.98
N PRO A 17 2.13 -10.06 3.07
CA PRO A 17 3.34 -10.04 2.26
C PRO A 17 4.56 -9.66 3.12
N SER A 18 5.70 -10.29 2.85
CA SER A 18 6.98 -9.89 3.43
C SER A 18 7.45 -8.57 2.82
N TYR A 19 8.00 -7.68 3.64
CA TYR A 19 8.56 -6.40 3.18
C TYR A 19 9.53 -6.57 2.01
N LYS A 20 10.41 -7.57 2.09
CA LYS A 20 11.39 -7.88 1.02
C LYS A 20 10.75 -8.20 -0.32
N VAL A 21 9.59 -8.87 -0.30
CA VAL A 21 8.84 -9.19 -1.52
C VAL A 21 8.25 -7.93 -2.14
N LEU A 22 7.74 -7.01 -1.31
CA LEU A 22 7.19 -5.73 -1.77
C LEU A 22 8.27 -4.81 -2.34
N GLU A 23 9.44 -4.77 -1.70
CA GLU A 23 10.59 -4.00 -2.18
C GLU A 23 11.05 -4.52 -3.55
N ASN A 24 11.18 -5.84 -3.70
CA ASN A 24 11.52 -6.46 -4.98
C ASN A 24 10.47 -6.16 -6.05
N TRP A 25 9.18 -6.32 -5.73
CA TRP A 25 8.10 -6.01 -6.65
C TRP A 25 8.15 -4.55 -7.14
N ALA A 26 8.36 -3.60 -6.22
CA ALA A 26 8.47 -2.18 -6.57
C ALA A 26 9.69 -1.90 -7.47
N GLN A 27 10.83 -2.55 -7.20
CA GLN A 27 12.04 -2.44 -8.01
C GLN A 27 11.85 -3.01 -9.42
N GLU A 28 11.21 -4.17 -9.55
CA GLU A 28 10.93 -4.78 -10.85
C GLU A 28 9.94 -3.94 -11.66
N ALA A 29 8.85 -3.46 -11.03
CA ALA A 29 7.88 -2.59 -11.67
C ALA A 29 8.50 -1.26 -12.13
N GLY A 30 9.34 -0.64 -11.29
CA GLY A 30 10.03 0.60 -11.64
C GLY A 30 11.01 0.44 -12.79
N LYS A 31 11.77 -0.66 -12.83
CA LYS A 31 12.65 -1.00 -13.96
C LYS A 31 11.87 -1.22 -15.25
N ALA A 32 10.76 -1.94 -15.18
CA ALA A 32 9.89 -2.18 -16.35
C ALA A 32 9.32 -0.85 -16.89
N ALA A 33 8.99 0.09 -16.01
CA ALA A 33 8.52 1.42 -16.34
C ALA A 33 9.65 2.43 -16.67
N LYS A 34 10.92 2.01 -16.63
CA LYS A 34 12.12 2.84 -16.88
C LYS A 34 12.18 4.09 -15.98
N LEU A 35 11.76 3.94 -14.72
CA LEU A 35 11.82 5.00 -13.73
C LEU A 35 13.23 5.15 -13.16
N ASP A 36 13.57 6.36 -12.73
CA ASP A 36 14.81 6.62 -12.02
C ASP A 36 14.78 6.02 -10.60
N LYS A 37 15.96 5.78 -10.03
CA LYS A 37 16.09 5.13 -8.72
C LYS A 37 15.36 5.86 -7.58
N PHE A 38 15.24 7.18 -7.67
CA PHE A 38 14.56 8.01 -6.67
C PHE A 38 13.02 7.96 -6.80
N GLU A 39 12.50 7.52 -7.94
CA GLU A 39 11.07 7.37 -8.18
C GLU A 39 10.54 6.02 -7.67
N ILE A 40 11.45 5.07 -7.40
CA ILE A 40 11.12 3.75 -6.90
C ILE A 40 11.14 3.75 -5.36
N PRO A 41 10.03 3.34 -4.69
CA PRO A 41 9.99 3.27 -3.24
C PRO A 41 11.05 2.32 -2.67
N ALA A 42 11.95 2.85 -1.82
CA ALA A 42 12.97 2.06 -1.15
C ALA A 42 12.51 1.46 0.18
N LYS A 43 11.51 2.07 0.83
CA LYS A 43 10.92 1.59 2.08
C LYS A 43 9.40 1.61 1.92
N ILE A 44 8.73 0.51 2.28
CA ILE A 44 7.29 0.34 2.11
C ILE A 44 6.68 0.00 3.46
N LYS A 45 5.62 0.71 3.85
CA LYS A 45 4.83 0.41 5.05
C LYS A 45 3.47 -0.12 4.62
N LEU A 46 3.14 -1.32 5.09
CA LEU A 46 1.79 -1.87 4.97
C LEU A 46 0.91 -1.29 6.06
N LEU A 47 -0.26 -0.83 5.67
CA LEU A 47 -1.29 -0.36 6.59
C LEU A 47 -2.39 -1.42 6.65
N PRO A 48 -2.80 -1.86 7.84
CA PRO A 48 -3.88 -2.85 7.99
C PRO A 48 -5.25 -2.25 7.69
N GLU A 49 -5.40 -0.94 7.87
CA GLU A 49 -6.67 -0.24 7.66
C GLU A 49 -6.78 0.27 6.21
N PRO A 50 -7.81 -0.16 5.46
CA PRO A 50 -8.05 0.34 4.12
C PRO A 50 -8.43 1.83 4.16
N TRP A 51 -8.02 2.60 3.16
CA TRP A 51 -8.47 3.98 3.02
C TRP A 51 -9.88 3.99 2.43
N THR A 52 -10.86 4.29 3.27
CA THR A 52 -12.24 4.53 2.86
C THR A 52 -12.51 6.04 2.78
N PRO A 53 -13.45 6.48 1.93
CA PRO A 53 -13.84 7.89 1.87
C PRO A 53 -14.44 8.40 3.18
N GLU A 54 -14.99 7.50 4.00
CA GLU A 54 -15.55 7.79 5.32
C GLU A 54 -14.46 8.01 6.38
N SER A 55 -13.30 7.34 6.24
CA SER A 55 -12.22 7.39 7.23
C SER A 55 -11.13 8.42 6.91
N GLU A 56 -11.36 9.30 5.92
CA GLU A 56 -10.45 10.38 5.47
C GLU A 56 -8.97 9.97 5.51
N PRO A 57 -8.44 9.51 4.37
CA PRO A 57 -7.70 10.51 3.59
C PRO A 57 -7.99 10.44 2.10
N VAL A 58 -9.02 9.70 1.69
CA VAL A 58 -9.45 9.60 0.28
C VAL A 58 -10.80 10.28 0.10
N THR A 59 -11.02 10.89 -1.06
CA THR A 59 -12.35 11.41 -1.42
C THR A 59 -13.28 10.26 -1.80
N ALA A 60 -14.59 10.53 -1.92
CA ALA A 60 -15.57 9.56 -2.46
C ALA A 60 -15.19 8.99 -3.85
N ALA A 61 -14.33 9.70 -4.59
CA ALA A 61 -13.76 9.24 -5.86
C ALA A 61 -12.39 8.55 -5.71
N LEU A 62 -12.04 8.12 -4.50
CA LEU A 62 -10.74 7.51 -4.12
C LEU A 62 -9.52 8.38 -4.47
N LYS A 63 -9.71 9.71 -4.61
CA LYS A 63 -8.58 10.63 -4.80
C LYS A 63 -7.91 10.88 -3.46
N ILE A 64 -6.59 10.74 -3.43
CA ILE A 64 -5.79 10.91 -2.21
C ILE A 64 -5.71 12.41 -1.84
N LYS A 65 -6.14 12.75 -0.63
CA LYS A 65 -5.91 14.06 -0.02
C LYS A 65 -4.51 14.09 0.59
N ARG A 66 -3.53 14.52 -0.22
CA ARG A 66 -2.10 14.51 0.14
C ARG A 66 -1.79 15.20 1.47
N GLU A 67 -2.47 16.30 1.79
CA GLU A 67 -2.24 17.06 3.03
C GLU A 67 -2.67 16.28 4.28
N GLN A 68 -3.90 15.74 4.28
CA GLN A 68 -4.38 14.90 5.38
C GLN A 68 -3.55 13.63 5.54
N LEU A 69 -3.12 13.03 4.42
CA LEU A 69 -2.29 11.83 4.46
C LEU A 69 -0.91 12.11 5.08
N LYS A 70 -0.28 13.22 4.68
CA LYS A 70 0.97 13.68 5.28
C LYS A 70 0.81 14.01 6.76
N ALA A 71 -0.31 14.59 7.18
CA ALA A 71 -0.58 14.88 8.59
C ALA A 71 -0.78 13.59 9.40
N LYS A 72 -1.60 12.65 8.92
CA LYS A 72 -1.90 11.38 9.59
C LYS A 72 -0.69 10.47 9.73
N PHE A 73 0.16 10.41 8.70
CA PHE A 73 1.33 9.53 8.68
C PHE A 73 2.66 10.27 8.88
N LYS A 74 2.63 11.49 9.42
CA LYS A 74 3.84 12.32 9.59
C LYS A 74 4.94 11.59 10.36
N ASP A 75 4.59 11.06 11.53
CA ASP A 75 5.50 10.31 12.40
C ASP A 75 6.01 9.03 11.74
N ASP A 76 5.16 8.34 10.99
CA ASP A 76 5.55 7.13 10.26
C ASP A 76 6.53 7.44 9.13
N LEU A 77 6.26 8.51 8.36
CA LEU A 77 7.17 8.97 7.32
C LEU A 77 8.52 9.37 7.92
N GLN A 78 8.53 10.10 9.04
CA GLN A 78 9.77 10.44 9.73
C GLN A 78 10.55 9.18 10.17
N LYS A 79 9.88 8.22 10.82
CA LYS A 79 10.51 6.94 11.20
C LYS A 79 11.03 6.15 10.00
N MET A 80 10.37 6.25 8.84
CA MET A 80 10.82 5.62 7.62
C MET A 80 12.08 6.30 7.06
N TYR A 81 12.22 7.61 7.16
CA TYR A 81 13.44 8.29 6.74
C TYR A 81 14.60 8.11 7.74
N GLY A 82 14.32 8.04 9.04
CA GLY A 82 15.30 7.97 10.12
C GLY A 82 15.20 9.19 11.02
#